data_AF-A0A1Q9MSN0-F1
#
_entry.id   AF-A0A1Q9MSN0-F1
#
_cell.length_a   1.000
_cell.length_b   1.000
_cell.length_c   1.000
_cell.angle_alpha   90.00
_cell.angle_beta   90.00
_cell.angle_gamma   90.00
#
_symmetry.space_group_name_H-M   'P 1'
#
loop_
_entity.id
_entity.type
_entity.pdbx_description
1 polymer ?
#
loop_
_entity_poly.entity_id
_entity_poly.type
_entity_poly.pdbx_seq_one_letter_code
_entity_poly.pdbx_strand_id
1 'polypeptide(L)'
;MMIFNFWDWYGALNPMGRISVTILAVTLGILAIVGVYYIIYAIVKGTVKGTKAATKTVARGVQKIRQKIEEKKPLIREKMEQVKYKINATIQKGKKALDEVLNGKSTTPVPEVASTSAPINPVTPPNPVENPIIDYNFEFPPEKLPQYCPHCGALFTETMSQRVSHDRPAFCGRCGLRFVPSIGISYKKLVDEVLQPQ
;
A
#
# COMPACT_ATOMS: atom_id res chain seq x y z
N MET A 1 35.22 -1.88 -52.30
CA MET A 1 35.24 -2.94 -51.27
C MET A 1 34.31 -4.05 -51.77
N MET A 2 34.86 -5.09 -52.40
CA MET A 2 34.05 -6.20 -52.94
C MET A 2 33.56 -7.05 -51.77
N ILE A 3 32.24 -7.09 -51.55
CA ILE A 3 31.62 -8.01 -50.60
C ILE A 3 31.56 -9.36 -51.31
N PHE A 4 32.53 -10.23 -51.02
CA PHE A 4 32.48 -11.62 -51.47
C PHE A 4 31.38 -12.34 -50.69
N ASN A 5 30.33 -12.77 -51.38
CA ASN A 5 29.28 -13.57 -50.75
C ASN A 5 29.84 -14.95 -50.41
N PHE A 6 29.77 -15.31 -49.13
CA PHE A 6 30.19 -16.62 -48.62
C PHE A 6 29.52 -17.78 -49.39
N TRP A 7 28.27 -17.59 -49.82
CA TRP A 7 27.51 -18.57 -50.60
C TRP A 7 28.08 -18.84 -51.98
N ASP A 8 28.59 -17.83 -52.68
CA ASP A 8 29.18 -17.99 -54.02
C ASP A 8 30.49 -18.77 -53.93
N TRP A 9 31.31 -18.48 -52.90
CA TRP A 9 32.54 -19.22 -52.64
C TRP A 9 32.28 -20.66 -52.19
N TYR A 10 31.31 -20.87 -51.29
CA TYR A 10 30.92 -22.21 -50.83
C TYR A 10 30.33 -23.06 -51.97
N GLY A 11 29.58 -22.45 -52.89
CA GLY A 11 29.09 -23.06 -54.12
C GLY A 11 30.21 -23.45 -55.09
N ALA A 12 31.33 -22.74 -55.10
CA ALA A 12 32.47 -23.07 -55.95
C ALA A 12 33.30 -24.30 -55.48
N LEU A 13 33.07 -24.78 -54.24
CA LEU A 13 33.81 -25.93 -53.70
C LEU A 13 33.33 -27.28 -54.27
N ASN A 14 34.29 -28.20 -54.46
CA ASN A 14 34.05 -29.61 -54.74
C ASN A 14 33.17 -30.25 -53.63
N PRO A 15 32.41 -31.32 -53.93
CA PRO A 15 31.52 -31.96 -52.96
C PRO A 15 32.22 -32.38 -51.66
N MET A 16 33.44 -32.91 -51.75
CA MET A 16 34.27 -33.24 -50.57
C MET A 16 34.65 -32.00 -49.75
N GLY A 17 34.94 -30.88 -50.42
CA GLY A 17 35.24 -29.60 -49.77
C GLY A 17 34.02 -29.04 -49.03
N ARG A 18 32.83 -29.13 -49.63
CA ARG A 18 31.58 -28.70 -48.98
C ARG A 18 31.30 -29.52 -47.71
N ILE A 19 31.45 -30.84 -47.76
CA ILE A 19 31.26 -31.72 -46.59
C ILE A 19 32.26 -31.36 -45.48
N SER A 20 33.52 -31.09 -45.82
CA SER A 20 34.51 -30.68 -44.82
C SER A 20 34.13 -29.36 -44.13
N VAL A 21 33.70 -28.36 -44.91
CA VAL A 21 33.29 -27.05 -44.37
C VAL A 21 32.02 -27.16 -43.52
N THR A 22 31.04 -28.00 -43.88
CA THR A 22 29.84 -28.19 -43.04
C THR A 22 30.15 -28.89 -41.73
N ILE A 23 31.00 -29.91 -41.74
CA ILE A 23 31.42 -30.59 -40.50
C ILE A 23 32.12 -29.61 -39.56
N LEU A 24 33.03 -28.77 -40.08
CA LEU A 24 33.69 -27.74 -39.28
C LEU A 24 32.69 -26.72 -38.73
N ALA A 25 31.76 -26.23 -39.55
CA ALA A 25 30.73 -25.28 -39.12
C ALA A 25 29.84 -25.86 -38.02
N VAL A 26 29.39 -27.12 -38.17
CA VAL A 26 28.58 -27.82 -37.17
C VAL A 26 29.38 -28.03 -35.88
N THR A 27 30.65 -28.42 -35.99
CA THR A 27 31.52 -28.64 -34.82
C THR A 27 31.73 -27.34 -34.04
N LEU A 28 32.01 -26.23 -34.73
CA LEU A 28 32.12 -24.92 -34.10
C LEU A 28 30.80 -24.46 -33.48
N GLY A 29 29.67 -24.74 -34.14
CA GLY A 29 28.34 -24.46 -33.59
C GLY A 29 28.07 -25.23 -32.29
N ILE A 30 28.41 -26.53 -32.24
CA ILE A 30 28.28 -27.34 -31.03
C ILE A 30 29.17 -26.80 -29.91
N LEU A 31 30.43 -26.46 -30.20
CA LEU A 31 31.34 -25.89 -29.21
C LEU A 31 30.84 -24.54 -28.67
N ALA A 32 30.26 -23.69 -29.51
CA ALA A 32 29.65 -22.43 -29.08
C ALA A 32 28.46 -22.68 -28.15
N ILE A 33 27.57 -23.62 -28.49
CA ILE A 33 26.42 -24.00 -27.65
C ILE A 33 26.89 -24.54 -26.29
N VAL A 34 27.89 -25.42 -26.27
CA VAL A 34 28.47 -25.96 -25.04
C VAL A 34 29.09 -24.84 -24.20
N GLY A 35 29.82 -23.91 -24.83
CA GLY A 35 30.37 -22.74 -24.15
C GLY A 35 29.31 -21.88 -23.47
N VAL A 36 28.23 -21.55 -24.18
CA VAL A 36 27.08 -20.79 -23.63
C VAL A 36 26.43 -21.56 -22.49
N TYR A 37 26.26 -22.88 -22.63
CA TYR A 37 25.71 -23.74 -21.58
C TYR A 37 26.54 -23.66 -20.29
N TYR A 38 27.88 -23.73 -20.38
CA TYR A 38 28.76 -23.62 -19.21
C TYR A 38 28.71 -22.24 -18.56
N ILE A 39 28.57 -21.17 -19.34
CA ILE A 39 28.42 -19.80 -18.82
C ILE A 39 27.11 -19.69 -18.04
N ILE A 40 25.99 -20.15 -18.60
CA ILE A 40 24.68 -20.16 -17.91
C ILE A 40 24.76 -21.01 -16.64
N TYR A 41 25.36 -22.19 -16.72
CA TYR A 41 25.55 -23.06 -15.56
C TYR A 41 26.37 -22.39 -14.45
N ALA A 42 27.42 -21.64 -14.80
CA ALA A 42 28.22 -20.88 -13.84
C ALA A 42 27.41 -19.77 -13.15
N ILE A 43 26.59 -19.03 -13.90
CA ILE A 43 25.69 -17.99 -13.37
C ILE A 43 24.70 -18.61 -12.39
N VAL A 44 23.99 -19.67 -12.79
CA VAL A 44 23.00 -20.36 -11.93
C VAL A 44 23.66 -20.91 -10.67
N LYS A 45 24.86 -21.52 -10.79
CA LYS A 45 25.59 -22.04 -9.64
C LYS A 45 26.04 -20.92 -8.69
N GLY A 46 26.38 -19.75 -9.23
CA GLY A 46 26.70 -18.55 -8.45
C GLY A 46 25.49 -18.02 -7.68
N THR A 47 24.33 -17.89 -8.33
CA THR A 47 23.10 -17.36 -7.68
C THR A 47 22.59 -18.28 -6.57
N VAL A 48 22.64 -19.59 -6.76
CA VAL A 48 22.20 -20.59 -5.76
C VAL A 48 23.05 -20.54 -4.48
N LYS A 49 24.33 -20.17 -4.57
CA LYS A 49 25.18 -20.02 -3.38
C LYS A 49 24.83 -18.74 -2.59
N GLY A 50 24.51 -17.65 -3.29
CA GLY A 50 24.12 -16.39 -2.66
C GLY A 50 22.82 -16.49 -1.85
N THR A 51 21.82 -17.21 -2.36
CA THR A 51 20.51 -17.34 -1.71
C THR A 51 20.55 -18.14 -0.40
N LYS A 52 21.47 -19.11 -0.27
CA LYS A 52 21.66 -19.89 0.97
C LYS A 52 22.22 -19.04 2.13
N ALA A 53 23.05 -18.05 1.83
CA ALA A 53 23.57 -17.14 2.84
C ALA A 53 22.48 -16.15 3.32
N ALA A 54 21.70 -15.59 2.38
CA ALA A 54 20.62 -14.66 2.70
C ALA A 54 19.51 -15.30 3.55
N THR A 55 19.12 -16.54 3.23
CA THR A 55 18.09 -17.29 3.97
C THR A 55 18.49 -17.57 5.43
N LYS A 56 19.78 -17.82 5.71
CA LYS A 56 20.26 -18.03 7.08
C LYS A 56 20.15 -16.77 7.95
N THR A 57 20.39 -15.60 7.37
CA THR A 57 20.26 -14.31 8.07
C THR A 57 18.80 -13.99 8.37
N VAL A 58 17.92 -14.21 7.39
CA VAL A 58 16.47 -14.03 7.57
C VAL A 58 15.93 -15.00 8.63
N ALA A 59 16.33 -16.27 8.60
CA ALA A 59 15.91 -17.25 9.60
C ALA A 59 16.28 -16.83 11.03
N ARG A 60 17.48 -16.27 11.24
CA ARG A 60 17.89 -15.72 12.54
C ARG A 60 17.06 -14.50 12.95
N GLY A 61 16.75 -13.61 12.01
CA GLY A 61 15.89 -12.45 12.25
C GLY A 61 14.47 -12.86 12.68
N VAL A 62 13.88 -13.82 11.97
CA VAL A 62 12.54 -14.35 12.27
C VAL A 62 12.50 -15.03 13.64
N GLN A 63 13.53 -15.79 14.01
CA GLN A 63 13.62 -16.41 15.33
C GLN A 63 13.64 -15.38 16.47
N LYS A 64 14.41 -14.29 16.32
CA LYS A 64 14.42 -13.19 17.31
C LYS A 64 13.06 -12.51 17.44
N ILE A 65 12.37 -12.28 16.33
CA ILE A 65 11.02 -11.68 16.35
C ILE A 65 10.03 -12.62 17.04
N ARG A 66 10.10 -13.92 16.74
CA ARG A 66 9.25 -14.94 17.37
C ARG A 66 9.43 -14.99 18.88
N GLN A 67 10.67 -14.93 19.36
CA GLN A 67 10.97 -14.86 20.79
C GLN A 67 10.34 -13.63 21.45
N LYS A 68 10.49 -12.44 20.85
CA LYS A 68 9.87 -11.21 21.36
C LYS A 68 8.34 -11.26 21.37
N ILE A 69 7.73 -11.98 20.43
CA ILE A 69 6.27 -12.17 20.40
C ILE A 69 5.83 -13.11 21.52
N GLU A 70 6.51 -14.25 21.70
CA GLU A 70 6.19 -15.20 22.77
C GLU A 70 6.41 -14.58 24.17
N GLU A 71 7.43 -13.73 24.33
CA GLU A 71 7.67 -12.98 25.57
C GLU A 71 6.51 -12.00 25.90
N LYS A 72 5.93 -11.35 24.89
CA LYS A 72 4.81 -10.40 25.08
C LYS A 72 3.44 -11.04 25.17
N LYS A 73 3.32 -12.31 24.78
CA LYS A 73 2.07 -13.09 24.78
C LYS A 73 1.37 -13.16 26.16
N PRO A 74 2.05 -13.42 27.30
CA PRO A 74 1.40 -13.40 28.60
C PRO A 74 0.87 -12.01 28.98
N LEU A 75 1.61 -10.94 28.68
CA LEU A 75 1.17 -9.57 28.95
C LEU A 75 -0.11 -9.22 28.16
N ILE A 76 -0.18 -9.62 26.90
CA ILE A 76 -1.37 -9.43 26.08
C ILE A 76 -2.56 -10.24 26.63
N ARG A 77 -2.31 -11.48 27.08
CA ARG A 77 -3.33 -12.32 27.71
C ARG A 77 -3.88 -11.69 28.98
N GLU A 78 -3.01 -11.18 29.85
CA GLU A 78 -3.41 -10.51 31.10
C GLU A 78 -4.27 -9.26 30.81
N LYS A 79 -3.84 -8.40 29.88
CA LYS A 79 -4.62 -7.22 29.48
C LYS A 79 -5.98 -7.62 28.91
N MET A 80 -6.04 -8.70 28.13
CA MET A 80 -7.31 -9.20 27.58
C MET A 80 -8.26 -9.70 28.69
N GLU A 81 -7.74 -10.39 29.70
CA GLU A 81 -8.56 -10.82 30.85
C GLU A 81 -9.04 -9.64 31.71
N GLN A 82 -8.20 -8.62 31.92
CA GLN A 82 -8.65 -7.39 32.59
C GLN A 82 -9.77 -6.68 31.82
N VAL A 83 -9.69 -6.65 30.49
CA VAL A 83 -10.74 -6.07 29.64
C VAL A 83 -12.02 -6.88 29.76
N LYS A 84 -11.95 -8.22 29.69
CA LYS A 84 -13.12 -9.10 29.89
C LYS A 84 -13.78 -8.87 31.24
N TYR A 85 -13.00 -8.75 32.30
CA TYR A 85 -13.52 -8.47 33.64
C TYR A 85 -14.28 -7.14 33.69
N LYS A 86 -13.71 -6.06 33.15
CA LYS A 86 -14.36 -4.74 33.10
C LYS A 86 -15.66 -4.75 32.30
N ILE A 87 -15.68 -5.44 31.16
CA ILE A 87 -16.87 -5.60 30.34
C ILE A 87 -17.95 -6.36 31.11
N ASN A 88 -17.62 -7.50 31.71
CA ASN A 88 -18.57 -8.29 32.50
C ASN A 88 -19.12 -7.52 33.70
N ALA A 89 -18.29 -6.75 34.41
CA ALA A 89 -18.75 -5.91 35.51
C ALA A 89 -19.74 -4.83 35.04
N THR A 90 -19.52 -4.25 33.86
CA THR A 90 -20.40 -3.22 33.28
C THR A 90 -21.73 -3.84 32.83
N ILE A 91 -21.70 -5.01 32.20
CA ILE A 91 -22.90 -5.77 31.81
C ILE A 91 -23.74 -6.12 33.04
N GLN A 92 -23.10 -6.60 34.11
CA GLN A 92 -23.82 -6.94 35.36
C GLN A 92 -24.45 -5.71 36.03
N LYS A 93 -23.76 -4.56 36.02
CA LYS A 93 -24.34 -3.30 36.52
C LYS A 93 -25.55 -2.87 35.69
N GLY A 94 -25.45 -2.93 34.37
CA GLY A 94 -26.56 -2.65 33.46
C GLY A 94 -27.75 -3.59 33.66
N LYS A 95 -27.48 -4.89 33.87
CA LYS A 95 -28.53 -5.87 34.15
C LYS A 95 -29.27 -5.60 35.47
N LYS A 96 -28.55 -5.29 36.55
CA LYS A 96 -29.18 -4.92 37.84
C LYS A 96 -30.04 -3.66 37.73
N ALA A 97 -29.54 -2.61 37.07
CA ALA A 97 -30.30 -1.39 36.85
C ALA A 97 -31.57 -1.66 36.02
N LEU A 98 -31.49 -2.54 35.02
CA LEU A 98 -32.64 -2.94 34.22
C LEU A 98 -33.67 -3.73 35.04
N ASP A 99 -33.21 -4.67 35.87
CA ASP A 99 -34.09 -5.46 36.75
C ASP A 99 -34.77 -4.58 37.82
N GLU A 100 -34.11 -3.53 38.32
CA GLU A 100 -34.70 -2.53 39.22
C GLU A 100 -35.79 -1.69 38.55
N VAL A 101 -35.58 -1.28 37.29
CA VAL A 101 -36.59 -0.56 36.50
C VAL A 101 -37.80 -1.46 36.18
N LEU A 102 -37.55 -2.72 35.82
CA LEU A 102 -38.61 -3.67 35.46
C LEU A 102 -39.48 -4.09 36.65
N ASN A 103 -38.92 -4.22 37.85
CA ASN A 103 -39.66 -4.62 39.06
C ASN A 103 -40.40 -3.46 39.77
N GLY A 104 -40.50 -2.28 39.14
CA GLY A 104 -41.51 -1.28 39.52
C GLY A 104 -41.27 -0.52 40.83
N LYS A 105 -40.04 -0.49 41.38
CA LYS A 105 -39.70 0.39 42.52
C LYS A 105 -39.25 1.77 42.04
N SER A 106 -40.13 2.46 41.32
CA SER A 106 -39.95 3.88 40.99
C SER A 106 -40.29 4.74 42.20
N THR A 107 -39.34 4.87 43.13
CA THR A 107 -39.33 5.95 44.13
C THR A 107 -37.93 6.52 44.24
N THR A 108 -37.48 7.15 43.16
CA THR A 108 -36.55 8.27 43.31
C THR A 108 -37.04 9.36 42.36
N PRO A 109 -37.31 10.57 42.89
CA PRO A 109 -37.86 11.66 42.11
C PRO A 109 -36.94 11.91 40.92
N VAL A 110 -37.55 12.05 39.75
CA VAL A 110 -36.98 12.77 38.62
C VAL A 110 -36.20 13.94 39.21
N PRO A 111 -34.86 14.05 39.01
CA PRO A 111 -34.18 15.29 39.33
C PRO A 111 -34.90 16.35 38.52
N GLU A 112 -35.74 17.12 39.22
CA GLU A 112 -36.34 18.34 38.72
C GLU A 112 -35.16 19.12 38.18
N VAL A 113 -35.15 19.24 36.85
CA VAL A 113 -34.21 20.07 36.12
C VAL A 113 -34.56 21.48 36.57
N ALA A 114 -34.00 21.88 37.73
CA ALA A 114 -34.07 23.21 38.24
C ALA A 114 -33.44 24.07 37.17
N SER A 115 -34.33 24.74 36.43
CA SER A 115 -34.02 25.80 35.50
C SER A 115 -33.44 26.96 36.32
N THR A 116 -32.19 26.80 36.73
CA THR A 116 -31.35 27.92 37.10
C THR A 116 -31.00 28.57 35.77
N SER A 117 -31.79 29.58 35.40
CA SER A 117 -31.41 30.61 34.45
C SER A 117 -30.19 31.34 35.02
N ALA A 118 -29.03 30.71 34.91
CA ALA A 118 -27.77 31.43 34.97
C ALA A 118 -27.81 32.50 33.86
N PRO A 119 -27.31 33.72 34.13
CA PRO A 119 -27.21 34.75 33.10
C PRO A 119 -26.43 34.16 31.93
N ILE A 120 -27.05 34.27 30.76
CA ILE A 120 -26.47 33.90 29.48
C ILE A 120 -25.27 34.83 29.31
N ASN A 121 -24.10 34.39 29.77
CA ASN A 121 -22.86 34.95 29.26
C ASN A 121 -22.94 34.79 27.73
N PRO A 122 -22.69 35.85 26.96
CA PRO A 122 -22.79 35.80 25.52
C PRO A 122 -22.00 34.59 25.05
N VAL A 123 -22.72 33.68 24.39
CA VAL A 123 -22.14 32.51 23.74
C VAL A 123 -21.07 33.04 22.82
N THR A 124 -19.83 32.93 23.26
CA THR A 124 -18.69 33.10 22.38
C THR A 124 -18.90 32.04 21.31
N PRO A 125 -18.85 32.40 20.01
CA PRO A 125 -19.04 31.46 18.92
C PRO A 125 -18.23 30.20 19.22
N PRO A 126 -18.76 28.98 18.95
CA PRO A 126 -17.95 27.79 19.06
C PRO A 126 -16.68 28.07 18.29
N ASN A 127 -15.54 27.97 18.98
CA ASN A 127 -14.24 28.08 18.35
C ASN A 127 -14.31 27.29 17.05
N PRO A 128 -13.86 27.85 15.92
CA PRO A 128 -13.76 27.10 14.68
C PRO A 128 -13.12 25.78 15.06
N VAL A 129 -13.84 24.68 14.87
CA VAL A 129 -13.28 23.35 14.99
C VAL A 129 -11.99 23.44 14.21
N GLU A 130 -10.85 23.35 14.91
CA GLU A 130 -9.56 23.25 14.24
C GLU A 130 -9.75 22.11 13.27
N ASN A 131 -9.91 22.47 12.00
CA ASN A 131 -9.92 21.54 10.91
C ASN A 131 -8.71 20.67 11.20
N PRO A 132 -8.85 19.34 11.37
CA PRO A 132 -7.68 18.51 11.39
C PRO A 132 -6.92 18.92 10.13
N ILE A 133 -5.69 19.38 10.32
CA ILE A 133 -4.76 19.59 9.22
C ILE A 133 -4.49 18.17 8.73
N ILE A 134 -5.41 17.66 7.93
CA ILE A 134 -5.23 16.43 7.19
C ILE A 134 -4.18 16.85 6.17
N ASP A 135 -2.96 16.37 6.37
CA ASP A 135 -1.87 16.52 5.43
C ASP A 135 -2.36 16.05 4.06
N TYR A 136 -2.63 17.00 3.16
CA TYR A 136 -3.19 16.75 1.82
C TYR A 136 -2.16 16.11 0.88
N ASN A 137 -0.96 15.77 1.34
CA ASN A 137 0.05 15.06 0.57
C ASN A 137 -0.19 13.54 0.50
N PHE A 138 -1.41 13.13 0.19
CA PHE A 138 -1.64 11.75 -0.25
C PHE A 138 -1.27 11.65 -1.73
N GLU A 139 0.02 11.50 -2.01
CA GLU A 139 0.53 11.22 -3.34
C GLU A 139 0.03 9.84 -3.79
N PHE A 140 -0.91 9.84 -4.74
CA PHE A 140 -1.27 8.62 -5.45
C PHE A 140 -0.13 8.25 -6.41
N PRO A 141 0.37 7.00 -6.37
CA PRO A 141 1.28 6.52 -7.41
C PRO A 141 0.63 6.73 -8.79
N PRO A 142 1.35 7.25 -9.79
CA PRO A 142 0.79 7.71 -11.06
C PRO A 142 0.13 6.61 -11.92
N GLU A 143 0.13 5.36 -11.47
CA GLU A 143 -0.31 4.22 -12.27
C GLU A 143 -1.65 3.60 -11.84
N LYS A 144 -2.29 4.05 -10.74
CA LYS A 144 -3.59 3.51 -10.33
C LYS A 144 -4.54 4.58 -9.79
N LEU A 145 -5.63 4.83 -10.52
CA LEU A 145 -6.76 5.59 -9.99
C LEU A 145 -7.31 4.88 -8.74
N PRO A 146 -7.63 5.60 -7.65
CA PRO A 146 -8.24 4.99 -6.48
C PRO A 146 -9.58 4.37 -6.86
N GLN A 147 -9.79 3.09 -6.50
CA GLN A 147 -11.06 2.40 -6.74
C GLN A 147 -12.13 2.78 -5.70
N TYR A 148 -11.75 3.48 -4.63
CA TYR A 148 -12.64 3.87 -3.55
C TYR A 148 -12.32 5.29 -3.04
N CYS A 149 -13.36 5.96 -2.57
CA CYS A 149 -13.29 7.25 -1.89
C CYS A 149 -12.60 7.09 -0.51
N PRO A 150 -11.49 7.77 -0.21
CA PRO A 150 -10.79 7.63 1.08
C PRO A 150 -11.61 8.17 2.26
N HIS A 151 -12.52 9.11 2.01
CA HIS A 151 -13.32 9.74 3.06
C HIS A 151 -14.64 9.01 3.36
N CYS A 152 -15.15 8.25 2.39
CA CYS A 152 -16.50 7.68 2.43
C CYS A 152 -16.56 6.19 2.10
N GLY A 153 -15.44 5.58 1.68
CA GLY A 153 -15.33 4.15 1.36
C GLY A 153 -16.13 3.69 0.14
N ALA A 154 -16.84 4.59 -0.55
CA ALA A 154 -17.67 4.24 -1.70
C ALA A 154 -16.81 3.88 -2.91
N LEU A 155 -17.18 2.82 -3.62
CA LEU A 155 -16.57 2.39 -4.87
C LEU A 155 -16.89 3.41 -5.98
N PHE A 156 -15.87 3.84 -6.72
CA PHE A 156 -16.02 4.83 -7.78
C PHE A 156 -16.82 4.32 -8.99
N THR A 157 -17.04 3.01 -9.10
CA THR A 157 -17.69 2.36 -10.26
C THR A 157 -19.18 2.61 -10.37
N GLU A 158 -19.87 3.01 -9.30
CA GLU A 158 -21.34 3.13 -9.32
C GLU A 158 -21.86 4.57 -9.31
N THR A 159 -21.05 5.57 -8.95
CA THR A 159 -21.62 6.87 -8.53
C THR A 159 -21.11 8.12 -9.22
N MET A 160 -20.24 8.10 -10.24
CA MET A 160 -19.86 9.34 -10.95
C MET A 160 -19.67 9.19 -12.46
N SER A 161 -20.30 10.12 -13.19
CA SER A 161 -20.05 10.45 -14.58
C SER A 161 -18.56 10.75 -14.80
N GLN A 162 -17.91 9.88 -15.54
CA GLN A 162 -16.52 10.02 -15.94
C GLN A 162 -16.40 11.19 -16.94
N ARG A 163 -16.23 12.42 -16.41
CA ARG A 163 -15.65 13.53 -17.16
C ARG A 163 -14.38 13.97 -16.45
N VAL A 164 -13.35 13.12 -16.57
CA VAL A 164 -11.97 13.53 -16.36
C VAL A 164 -11.58 14.39 -17.58
N SER A 165 -12.04 15.64 -17.60
CA SER A 165 -11.42 16.67 -18.43
C SER A 165 -10.23 17.18 -17.65
N HIS A 166 -9.11 17.39 -18.34
CA HIS A 166 -7.81 17.77 -17.77
C HIS A 166 -7.81 19.00 -16.83
N ASP A 167 -8.90 19.78 -16.78
CA ASP A 167 -9.01 21.04 -16.04
C ASP A 167 -10.18 21.10 -15.02
N ARG A 168 -10.81 19.99 -14.63
CA ARG A 168 -11.88 20.03 -13.61
C ARG A 168 -11.64 19.11 -12.42
N PRO A 169 -11.88 19.58 -11.17
CA PRO A 169 -11.74 18.74 -9.99
C PRO A 169 -12.75 17.59 -10.04
N ALA A 170 -12.28 16.38 -9.71
CA ALA A 170 -13.14 15.22 -9.57
C ALA A 170 -14.06 15.45 -8.35
N PHE A 171 -15.35 15.18 -8.48
CA PHE A 171 -16.30 15.32 -7.38
C PHE A 171 -16.81 13.94 -6.95
N CYS A 172 -17.11 13.81 -5.66
CA CYS A 172 -17.73 12.62 -5.09
C CYS A 172 -19.23 12.89 -4.91
N GLY A 173 -20.10 12.23 -5.69
CA GLY A 173 -21.55 12.46 -5.58
C GLY A 173 -22.19 12.04 -4.27
N ARG A 174 -21.52 11.18 -3.49
CA ARG A 174 -22.02 10.71 -2.20
C ARG A 174 -21.64 11.62 -1.04
N CYS A 175 -20.48 12.27 -1.13
CA CYS A 175 -19.89 13.05 -0.05
C CYS A 175 -19.77 14.55 -0.35
N GLY A 176 -20.01 14.98 -1.60
CA GLY A 176 -19.98 16.38 -2.01
C GLY A 176 -18.57 17.01 -2.07
N LEU A 177 -17.54 16.27 -1.67
CA LEU A 177 -16.16 16.74 -1.62
C LEU A 177 -15.54 16.80 -3.03
N ARG A 178 -14.81 17.89 -3.29
CA ARG A 178 -14.04 18.11 -4.51
C ARG A 178 -12.60 17.67 -4.27
N PHE A 179 -12.08 16.85 -5.17
CA PHE A 179 -10.69 16.41 -5.19
C PHE A 179 -10.00 17.09 -6.37
N VAL A 180 -8.99 17.89 -6.09
CA VAL A 180 -8.07 18.37 -7.13
C VAL A 180 -7.02 17.26 -7.28
N PRO A 181 -6.92 16.59 -8.43
CA PRO A 181 -5.79 15.70 -8.65
C PRO A 181 -4.52 16.55 -8.62
N SER A 182 -3.63 16.28 -7.67
CA SER A 182 -2.26 16.79 -7.70
C SER A 182 -1.53 16.12 -8.86
N ILE A 183 -1.74 16.63 -10.07
CA ILE A 183 -0.91 16.28 -11.21
C ILE A 183 0.48 16.79 -10.86
N GLY A 184 1.48 15.91 -10.83
CA GLY A 184 2.85 16.18 -10.40
C GLY A 184 3.51 17.33 -11.15
N ILE A 185 3.28 18.55 -10.70
CA ILE A 185 4.07 19.71 -11.04
C ILE A 185 5.24 19.71 -10.07
N SER A 186 6.43 19.44 -10.62
CA SER A 186 7.69 19.42 -9.88
C SER A 186 7.80 20.67 -8.99
N TYR A 187 7.87 20.44 -7.68
CA TYR A 187 7.94 21.41 -6.58
C TYR A 187 8.98 22.53 -6.81
N LYS A 188 9.95 22.28 -7.68
CA LYS A 188 10.99 23.23 -8.07
C LYS A 188 10.45 24.45 -8.85
N LYS A 189 9.29 24.35 -9.51
CA LYS A 189 8.75 25.44 -10.34
C LYS A 189 7.83 26.42 -9.57
N LEU A 190 7.26 25.99 -8.44
CA LEU A 190 6.36 26.83 -7.63
C LEU A 190 7.11 27.77 -6.69
N VAL A 191 8.32 27.41 -6.25
CA VAL A 191 9.12 28.26 -5.35
C VAL A 191 9.67 29.50 -6.08
N ASP A 192 9.93 29.39 -7.39
CA ASP A 192 10.45 30.51 -8.18
C ASP A 192 9.37 31.51 -8.62
N GLU A 193 8.09 31.15 -8.60
CA GLU A 193 6.99 32.01 -9.09
C GLU A 193 6.16 32.68 -7.98
N VAL A 194 6.26 32.21 -6.72
CA VAL A 194 5.54 32.79 -5.57
C VAL A 194 6.38 33.84 -4.80
N LEU A 195 7.63 34.06 -5.18
CA LEU A 195 8.56 34.99 -4.51
C LEU A 195 8.85 36.30 -5.26
N GLN A 196 8.03 36.68 -6.25
CA GLN A 196 8.06 38.04 -6.79
C GLN A 196 6.92 38.89 -6.23
N PRO A 197 7.21 39.94 -5.44
CA PRO A 197 6.22 40.90 -5.03
C PRO A 197 5.83 41.78 -6.23
N GLN A 198 4.53 41.85 -6.50
CA GLN A 198 3.89 42.99 -7.20
C GLN A 198 3.03 43.70 -6.15
#